data_AF-A0A915B7D3-F1
#
_entry.id   AF-A0A915B7D3-F1
#
_cell.length_a   1.000
_cell.length_b   1.000
_cell.length_c   1.000
_cell.angle_alpha   90.00
_cell.angle_beta   90.00
_cell.angle_gamma   90.00
#
_symmetry.space_group_name_H-M   'P 1'
#
loop_
_entity.id
_entity.type
_entity.pdbx_description
1 polymer ?
#
loop_
_entity_poly.entity_id
_entity_poly.type
_entity_poly.pdbx_seq_one_letter_code
_entity_poly.pdbx_strand_id
1 'polypeptide(L)'
;MERVASKRRFRKWIANSSKSLLITGAPYTGKTIFAKQLESEPQLAAAHYCSPLYPESLEIATLLRNIANQLVLRFPNLVVPSLTSVTLIAHQVDAVEHLMVKPLLSLPRPKSPLFVLIDGCDNDILPLVALMARSLPKWLKVVATSRPLDIDERKKLDRFYIFELDSESTELIEFIEYRLPQMDVSRILEACQGSWFFVDQYSRALQANLLTIPSTSHSQEDLVAVQDVDTIPVGEQELLATIEPQLPPHLNVYLRIIASSRHPPARREFLAVAKMAVGGTLSSLEADLVDCESIFDSPDPLILSGAWRNRYENDCEEGHALWAEIIRRTGCDTAQTVIELAYHLAHSNDKQFPNKAEILRNYGADLIELRCPVFDYETSNLLVEAGVTLLDQNSQLDEQITCGREKWY
;
A
#
# COMPACT_ATOMS: atom_id res chain seq x y z
N MET A 1 19.60 -4.62 1.46
CA MET A 1 20.20 -5.85 2.02
C MET A 1 19.32 -7.05 1.69
N GLU A 2 19.90 -8.18 1.28
CA GLU A 2 19.15 -9.42 0.97
C GLU A 2 18.84 -10.21 2.25
N ARG A 3 17.63 -10.75 2.40
CA ARG A 3 17.25 -11.61 3.52
C ARG A 3 17.59 -13.07 3.24
N VAL A 4 18.89 -13.38 3.28
CA VAL A 4 19.46 -14.66 2.83
C VAL A 4 18.92 -15.86 3.62
N ALA A 5 18.83 -15.76 4.94
CA ALA A 5 18.36 -16.83 5.80
C ALA A 5 16.85 -17.09 5.58
N SER A 6 16.07 -16.02 5.50
CA SER A 6 14.62 -16.10 5.22
C SER A 6 14.35 -16.68 3.82
N LYS A 7 15.12 -16.27 2.81
CA LYS A 7 15.02 -16.80 1.44
C LYS A 7 15.41 -18.28 1.37
N ARG A 8 16.41 -18.71 2.13
CA ARG A 8 16.78 -20.14 2.27
C ARG A 8 15.64 -20.95 2.90
N ARG A 9 14.99 -20.43 3.96
CA ARG A 9 13.81 -21.07 4.59
C ARG A 9 12.65 -21.17 3.58
N PHE A 10 12.38 -20.11 2.83
CA PHE A 10 11.38 -20.11 1.76
C PHE A 10 11.67 -21.19 0.70
N ARG A 11 12.90 -21.27 0.18
CA ARG A 11 13.30 -22.28 -0.82
C ARG A 11 13.15 -23.70 -0.30
N LYS A 12 13.44 -23.94 0.98
CA LYS A 12 13.19 -25.23 1.63
C LYS A 12 11.69 -25.54 1.72
N TRP A 13 10.86 -24.55 2.04
CA TRP A 13 9.41 -24.72 2.10
C TRP A 13 8.80 -25.02 0.72
N ILE A 14 9.16 -24.28 -0.34
CA ILE A 14 8.55 -24.47 -1.66
C ILE A 14 8.86 -25.85 -2.23
N ALA A 15 10.04 -26.39 -1.95
CA ALA A 15 10.42 -27.73 -2.39
C ALA A 15 9.71 -28.86 -1.62
N ASN A 16 9.48 -28.70 -0.30
CA ASN A 16 9.12 -29.83 0.58
C ASN A 16 7.70 -29.77 1.16
N SER A 17 7.07 -28.60 1.23
CA SER A 17 5.75 -28.43 1.84
C SER A 17 4.63 -28.81 0.87
N SER A 18 3.52 -29.34 1.37
CA SER A 18 2.25 -29.44 0.63
C SER A 18 1.28 -28.30 0.93
N LYS A 19 1.54 -27.53 2.00
CA LYS A 19 0.75 -26.39 2.47
C LYS A 19 1.17 -25.10 1.77
N SER A 20 0.24 -24.15 1.69
CA SER A 20 0.51 -22.74 1.34
C SER A 20 1.35 -22.05 2.43
N LEU A 21 1.91 -20.87 2.16
CA LEU A 21 2.76 -20.13 3.10
C LEU A 21 2.12 -18.82 3.49
N LEU A 22 2.03 -18.55 4.79
CA LEU A 22 1.65 -17.25 5.31
C LEU A 22 2.87 -16.66 6.02
N ILE A 23 3.35 -15.52 5.53
CA ILE A 23 4.45 -14.77 6.12
C ILE A 23 3.85 -13.70 7.03
N THR A 24 4.05 -13.84 8.33
CA THR A 24 3.51 -12.91 9.34
C THR A 24 4.64 -12.12 9.99
N GLY A 25 4.32 -10.98 10.57
CA GLY A 25 5.26 -10.18 11.36
C GLY A 25 4.68 -8.82 11.70
N ALA A 26 5.20 -8.19 12.75
CA ALA A 26 4.78 -6.86 13.18
C ALA A 26 4.90 -5.80 12.05
N PRO A 27 4.26 -4.61 12.18
CA PRO A 27 4.50 -3.50 11.28
C PRO A 27 6.00 -3.25 11.06
N TYR A 28 6.38 -2.87 9.85
CA TYR A 28 7.75 -2.49 9.48
C TYR A 28 8.86 -3.53 9.67
N THR A 29 8.53 -4.80 9.90
CA THR A 29 9.50 -5.91 9.86
C THR A 29 9.97 -6.27 8.45
N GLY A 30 9.82 -5.40 7.45
CA GLY A 30 10.31 -5.64 6.09
C GLY A 30 9.60 -6.76 5.29
N LYS A 31 8.35 -7.13 5.64
CA LYS A 31 7.57 -8.15 4.90
C LYS A 31 7.47 -7.88 3.40
N THR A 32 7.05 -6.67 3.01
CA THR A 32 6.95 -6.27 1.60
C THR A 32 8.30 -6.27 0.90
N ILE A 33 9.39 -5.91 1.60
CA ILE A 33 10.75 -6.01 1.05
C ILE A 33 11.10 -7.48 0.79
N PHE A 34 10.78 -8.37 1.73
CA PHE A 34 10.98 -9.80 1.54
C PHE A 34 10.12 -10.36 0.39
N ALA A 35 8.84 -9.98 0.30
CA ALA A 35 7.95 -10.34 -0.78
C ALA A 35 8.52 -9.94 -2.16
N LYS A 36 9.00 -8.70 -2.28
CA LYS A 36 9.69 -8.22 -3.49
C LYS A 36 10.94 -9.04 -3.83
N GLN A 37 11.72 -9.47 -2.82
CA GLN A 37 12.88 -10.34 -3.06
C GLN A 37 12.48 -11.72 -3.64
N LEU A 38 11.28 -12.21 -3.33
CA LEU A 38 10.76 -13.46 -3.88
C LEU A 38 10.38 -13.36 -5.36
N GLU A 39 10.26 -12.17 -5.93
CA GLU A 39 10.03 -12.01 -7.38
C GLU A 39 11.18 -12.53 -8.24
N SER A 40 12.38 -12.54 -7.67
CA SER A 40 13.56 -13.13 -8.31
C SER A 40 13.53 -14.67 -8.37
N GLU A 41 12.58 -15.33 -7.67
CA GLU A 41 12.49 -16.78 -7.66
C GLU A 41 11.83 -17.29 -8.96
N PRO A 42 12.46 -18.24 -9.69
CA PRO A 42 11.95 -18.72 -10.98
C PRO A 42 10.60 -19.46 -10.87
N GLN A 43 10.21 -19.86 -9.67
CA GLN A 43 8.95 -20.51 -9.36
C GLN A 43 7.77 -19.53 -9.23
N LEU A 44 8.00 -18.22 -9.23
CA LEU A 44 6.93 -17.24 -9.20
C LEU A 44 6.09 -17.34 -10.48
N ALA A 45 4.78 -17.50 -10.31
CA ALA A 45 3.82 -17.55 -11.41
C ALA A 45 3.05 -16.23 -11.57
N ALA A 46 2.74 -15.57 -10.45
CA ALA A 46 2.09 -14.27 -10.41
C ALA A 46 2.33 -13.61 -9.05
N ALA A 47 2.35 -12.28 -9.00
CA ALA A 47 2.45 -11.50 -7.77
C ALA A 47 1.41 -10.38 -7.74
N HIS A 48 0.83 -10.13 -6.57
CA HIS A 48 -0.08 -9.03 -6.31
C HIS A 48 0.31 -8.32 -5.02
N TYR A 49 0.22 -6.99 -5.01
CA TYR A 49 0.56 -6.16 -3.85
C TYR A 49 -0.67 -5.37 -3.42
N CYS A 50 -1.26 -5.75 -2.30
CA CYS A 50 -2.33 -5.01 -1.65
C CYS A 50 -1.69 -3.80 -0.96
N SER A 51 -1.82 -2.63 -1.56
CA SER A 51 -1.13 -1.42 -1.14
C SER A 51 -2.13 -0.28 -0.91
N PRO A 52 -2.17 0.31 0.29
CA PRO A 52 -2.98 1.51 0.54
C PRO A 52 -2.62 2.71 -0.38
N LEU A 53 -1.43 2.71 -0.98
CA LEU A 53 -1.05 3.73 -1.98
C LEU A 53 -1.85 3.63 -3.29
N TYR A 54 -2.42 2.46 -3.56
CA TYR A 54 -3.20 2.16 -4.76
C TYR A 54 -4.47 1.46 -4.29
N PRO A 55 -5.49 2.21 -3.80
CA PRO A 55 -6.66 1.63 -3.14
C PRO A 55 -7.36 0.54 -3.98
N GLU A 56 -7.34 0.65 -5.30
CA GLU A 56 -7.87 -0.35 -6.23
C GLU A 56 -7.19 -1.72 -6.11
N SER A 57 -5.95 -1.78 -5.61
CA SER A 57 -5.24 -3.03 -5.34
C SER A 57 -5.80 -3.79 -4.13
N LEU A 58 -6.60 -3.14 -3.29
CA LEU A 58 -7.31 -3.78 -2.18
C LEU A 58 -8.63 -4.41 -2.65
N GLU A 59 -9.03 -4.18 -3.90
CA GLU A 59 -10.26 -4.75 -4.45
C GLU A 59 -10.06 -6.20 -4.92
N ILE A 60 -10.93 -7.10 -4.46
CA ILE A 60 -10.92 -8.52 -4.83
C ILE A 60 -10.97 -8.74 -6.35
N ALA A 61 -11.77 -7.95 -7.08
CA ALA A 61 -11.87 -8.07 -8.53
C ALA A 61 -10.55 -7.71 -9.23
N THR A 62 -9.89 -6.66 -8.77
CA THR A 62 -8.59 -6.21 -9.29
C THR A 62 -7.50 -7.23 -9.00
N LEU A 63 -7.45 -7.76 -7.77
CA LEU A 63 -6.55 -8.84 -7.39
C LEU A 63 -6.71 -10.06 -8.29
N LEU A 64 -7.94 -10.56 -8.45
CA LEU A 64 -8.21 -11.76 -9.25
C LEU A 64 -7.83 -11.56 -10.72
N ARG A 65 -8.16 -10.41 -11.30
CA ARG A 65 -7.77 -10.08 -12.68
C ARG A 65 -6.27 -9.98 -12.85
N ASN A 66 -5.60 -9.29 -11.93
CA ASN A 66 -4.15 -9.11 -11.98
C ASN A 66 -3.43 -10.46 -11.96
N ILE A 67 -3.83 -11.37 -11.07
CA ILE A 67 -3.27 -12.73 -11.01
C ILE A 67 -3.61 -13.52 -12.29
N ALA A 68 -4.87 -13.51 -12.73
CA ALA A 68 -5.27 -14.24 -13.94
C ALA A 68 -4.50 -13.78 -15.19
N ASN A 69 -4.32 -12.48 -15.37
CA ASN A 69 -3.56 -11.91 -16.48
C ASN A 69 -2.10 -12.36 -16.46
N GLN A 70 -1.45 -12.34 -15.29
CA GLN A 70 -0.07 -12.83 -15.16
C GLN A 70 0.03 -14.34 -15.45
N LEU A 71 -0.95 -15.14 -15.01
CA LEU A 71 -0.98 -16.57 -15.31
C LEU A 71 -1.13 -16.83 -16.82
N VAL A 72 -1.97 -16.07 -17.53
CA VAL A 72 -2.10 -16.18 -19.00
C VAL A 72 -0.77 -15.87 -19.70
N LEU A 73 -0.06 -14.82 -19.24
CA LEU A 73 1.26 -14.50 -19.78
C LEU A 73 2.30 -15.59 -19.47
N ARG A 74 2.21 -16.21 -18.29
CA ARG A 74 3.12 -17.28 -17.86
C ARG A 74 2.87 -18.60 -18.58
N PHE A 75 1.63 -18.89 -18.92
CA PHE A 75 1.20 -20.15 -19.54
C PHE A 75 0.53 -19.88 -20.89
N PRO A 76 1.27 -19.96 -22.01
CA PRO A 76 0.76 -19.57 -23.34
C PRO A 76 -0.51 -20.31 -23.81
N ASN A 77 -0.80 -21.50 -23.26
CA ASN A 77 -1.97 -22.31 -23.59
C ASN A 77 -3.13 -22.13 -22.60
N LEU A 78 -2.97 -21.26 -21.60
CA LEU A 78 -4.02 -20.96 -20.63
C LEU A 78 -4.99 -19.96 -21.23
N VAL A 79 -6.25 -20.37 -21.35
CA VAL A 79 -7.36 -19.49 -21.74
C VAL A 79 -8.25 -19.30 -20.52
N VAL A 80 -8.39 -18.06 -20.09
CA VAL A 80 -9.28 -17.68 -18.98
C VAL A 80 -10.50 -16.93 -19.53
N PRO A 81 -11.70 -17.16 -18.99
CA PRO A 81 -12.89 -16.41 -19.39
C PRO A 81 -12.80 -14.94 -18.95
N SER A 82 -13.44 -14.04 -19.70
CA SER A 82 -13.64 -12.67 -19.26
C SER A 82 -14.83 -12.61 -18.29
N LEU A 83 -14.59 -12.17 -17.05
CA LEU A 83 -15.62 -12.01 -16.03
C LEU A 83 -15.79 -10.52 -15.66
N THR A 84 -17.04 -10.10 -15.47
CA THR A 84 -17.37 -8.74 -15.03
C THR A 84 -16.94 -8.52 -13.57
N SER A 85 -16.75 -7.26 -13.14
CA SER A 85 -16.38 -6.96 -11.75
C SER A 85 -17.43 -7.48 -10.78
N VAL A 86 -18.70 -7.36 -11.16
CA VAL A 86 -19.84 -7.82 -10.35
C VAL A 86 -19.75 -9.33 -10.11
N THR A 87 -19.50 -10.14 -11.14
CA THR A 87 -19.33 -11.59 -10.97
C THR A 87 -18.16 -11.92 -10.05
N LEU A 88 -17.04 -11.21 -10.20
CA LEU A 88 -15.84 -11.40 -9.38
C LEU A 88 -16.09 -11.08 -7.89
N ILE A 89 -16.97 -10.13 -7.61
CA ILE A 89 -17.29 -9.67 -6.25
C ILE A 89 -18.39 -10.53 -5.62
N ALA A 90 -19.51 -10.73 -6.32
CA ALA A 90 -20.71 -11.37 -5.78
C ALA A 90 -20.62 -12.89 -5.70
N HIS A 91 -19.81 -13.51 -6.58
CA HIS A 91 -19.70 -14.97 -6.69
C HIS A 91 -18.24 -15.43 -6.60
N GLN A 92 -17.52 -15.01 -5.55
CA GLN A 92 -16.07 -15.23 -5.42
C GLN A 92 -15.64 -16.69 -5.57
N VAL A 93 -16.41 -17.64 -5.04
CA VAL A 93 -16.13 -19.09 -5.16
C VAL A 93 -16.17 -19.52 -6.62
N ASP A 94 -17.28 -19.24 -7.30
CA ASP A 94 -17.47 -19.57 -8.72
C ASP A 94 -16.47 -18.82 -9.61
N ALA A 95 -16.19 -17.56 -9.27
CA ALA A 95 -15.20 -16.73 -9.93
C ALA A 95 -13.80 -17.35 -9.87
N VAL A 96 -13.31 -17.74 -8.68
CA VAL A 96 -12.01 -18.44 -8.55
C VAL A 96 -12.02 -19.75 -9.31
N GLU A 97 -13.11 -20.52 -9.24
CA GLU A 97 -13.23 -21.80 -9.93
C GLU A 97 -13.14 -21.66 -11.46
N HIS A 98 -13.92 -20.75 -12.04
CA HIS A 98 -14.02 -20.57 -13.48
C HIS A 98 -12.88 -19.74 -14.08
N LEU A 99 -12.39 -18.73 -13.35
CA LEU A 99 -11.31 -17.87 -13.81
C LEU A 99 -9.94 -18.55 -13.71
N MET A 100 -9.72 -19.34 -12.65
CA MET A 100 -8.39 -19.89 -12.34
C MET A 100 -8.36 -21.41 -12.30
N VAL A 101 -9.20 -22.04 -11.46
CA VAL A 101 -9.05 -23.48 -11.16
C VAL A 101 -9.26 -24.36 -12.39
N LYS A 102 -10.40 -24.24 -13.07
CA LYS A 102 -10.73 -25.03 -14.26
C LYS A 102 -9.71 -24.82 -15.39
N PRO A 103 -9.34 -23.58 -15.76
CA PRO A 103 -8.27 -23.35 -16.74
C PRO A 103 -6.94 -23.99 -16.35
N LEU A 104 -6.47 -23.80 -15.11
CA LEU A 104 -5.17 -24.32 -14.67
C LEU A 104 -5.13 -25.85 -14.56
N LEU A 105 -6.25 -26.52 -14.26
CA LEU A 105 -6.33 -27.99 -14.26
C LEU A 105 -6.20 -28.60 -15.65
N SER A 106 -6.48 -27.82 -16.71
CA SER A 106 -6.31 -28.29 -18.09
C SER A 106 -4.84 -28.31 -18.56
N LEU A 107 -3.95 -27.63 -17.82
CA LEU A 107 -2.53 -27.56 -18.15
C LEU A 107 -1.77 -28.81 -17.72
N PRO A 108 -0.69 -29.18 -18.44
CA PRO A 108 0.22 -30.21 -17.98
C PRO A 108 0.89 -29.77 -16.67
N ARG A 109 1.04 -30.71 -15.74
CA ARG A 109 1.69 -30.43 -14.45
C ARG A 109 3.15 -29.98 -14.67
N PRO A 110 3.56 -28.83 -14.12
CA PRO A 110 4.96 -28.39 -14.19
C PRO A 110 5.93 -29.36 -13.47
N LYS A 111 7.21 -29.32 -13.87
CA LYS A 111 8.27 -30.16 -13.28
C LYS A 111 8.57 -29.82 -11.81
N SER A 112 8.36 -28.57 -11.43
CA SER A 112 8.57 -28.06 -10.07
C SER A 112 7.33 -27.32 -9.58
N PRO A 113 7.06 -27.31 -8.26
CA PRO A 113 6.02 -26.45 -7.71
C PRO A 113 6.26 -24.98 -8.06
N LEU A 114 5.17 -24.28 -8.37
CA LEU A 114 5.12 -22.85 -8.60
C LEU A 114 4.34 -22.17 -7.47
N PHE A 115 4.41 -20.84 -7.39
CA PHE A 115 3.63 -20.09 -6.40
C PHE A 115 3.07 -18.78 -6.94
N VAL A 116 1.96 -18.36 -6.34
CA VAL A 116 1.41 -17.01 -6.45
C VAL A 116 1.72 -16.26 -5.16
N LEU A 117 2.16 -15.02 -5.26
CA LEU A 117 2.47 -14.14 -4.14
C LEU A 117 1.37 -13.08 -3.98
N ILE A 118 0.86 -12.91 -2.77
CA ILE A 118 -0.11 -11.85 -2.42
C ILE A 118 0.41 -11.12 -1.19
N ASP A 119 1.00 -9.94 -1.38
CA ASP A 119 1.55 -9.13 -0.30
C ASP A 119 0.50 -8.20 0.29
N GLY A 120 0.58 -7.92 1.59
CA GLY A 120 -0.24 -6.91 2.26
C GLY A 120 -1.68 -7.34 2.56
N CYS A 121 -1.95 -8.63 2.75
CA CYS A 121 -3.31 -9.13 2.99
C CYS A 121 -3.84 -8.64 4.34
N ASP A 122 -5.01 -8.00 4.30
CA ASP A 122 -5.83 -7.65 5.45
C ASP A 122 -6.97 -8.65 5.66
N ASN A 123 -7.89 -8.32 6.57
CA ASN A 123 -8.97 -9.21 6.96
C ASN A 123 -10.02 -9.43 5.87
N ASP A 124 -10.11 -8.52 4.89
CA ASP A 124 -11.04 -8.62 3.77
C ASP A 124 -10.47 -9.48 2.63
N ILE A 125 -9.14 -9.45 2.45
CA ILE A 125 -8.44 -10.26 1.44
C ILE A 125 -8.13 -11.69 1.91
N LEU A 126 -7.86 -11.90 3.20
CA LEU A 126 -7.49 -13.22 3.73
C LEU A 126 -8.49 -14.36 3.43
N PRO A 127 -9.82 -14.16 3.45
CA PRO A 127 -10.79 -15.18 3.04
C PRO A 127 -10.60 -15.65 1.59
N LEU A 128 -10.31 -14.73 0.67
CA LEU A 128 -10.02 -15.05 -0.73
C LEU A 128 -8.73 -15.85 -0.86
N VAL A 129 -7.68 -15.41 -0.16
CA VAL A 129 -6.38 -16.12 -0.09
C VAL A 129 -6.56 -17.55 0.40
N ALA A 130 -7.39 -17.75 1.43
CA ALA A 130 -7.74 -19.07 1.96
C ALA A 130 -8.49 -19.92 0.91
N LEU A 131 -9.46 -19.33 0.21
CA LEU A 131 -10.19 -19.98 -0.87
C LEU A 131 -9.25 -20.41 -2.01
N MET A 132 -8.34 -19.55 -2.44
CA MET A 132 -7.34 -19.86 -3.47
C MET A 132 -6.42 -21.01 -3.03
N ALA A 133 -5.90 -20.96 -1.81
CA ALA A 133 -5.07 -22.04 -1.26
C ALA A 133 -5.81 -23.39 -1.17
N ARG A 134 -7.14 -23.38 -1.05
CA ARG A 134 -7.95 -24.59 -1.03
C ARG A 134 -8.24 -25.16 -2.42
N SER A 135 -8.36 -24.29 -3.41
CA SER A 135 -8.98 -24.62 -4.70
C SER A 135 -7.98 -24.74 -5.85
N LEU A 136 -6.85 -24.04 -5.79
CA LEU A 136 -5.83 -24.10 -6.83
C LEU A 136 -5.21 -25.49 -6.96
N PRO A 137 -4.70 -25.87 -8.15
CA PRO A 137 -4.00 -27.13 -8.34
C PRO A 137 -2.82 -27.26 -7.38
N LYS A 138 -2.57 -28.46 -6.85
CA LYS A 138 -1.50 -28.72 -5.85
C LYS A 138 -0.09 -28.31 -6.28
N TRP A 139 0.15 -28.15 -7.58
CA TRP A 139 1.44 -27.70 -8.11
C TRP A 139 1.60 -26.17 -8.05
N LEU A 140 0.53 -25.41 -7.83
CA LEU A 140 0.52 -23.95 -7.68
C LEU A 140 0.13 -23.58 -6.24
N LYS A 141 1.11 -23.16 -5.45
CA LYS A 141 0.92 -22.79 -4.04
C LYS A 141 0.57 -21.31 -3.90
N VAL A 142 -0.04 -20.95 -2.77
CA VAL A 142 -0.24 -19.55 -2.40
C VAL A 142 0.79 -19.16 -1.35
N VAL A 143 1.41 -18.00 -1.55
CA VAL A 143 2.26 -17.32 -0.58
C VAL A 143 1.59 -15.99 -0.30
N ALA A 144 1.27 -15.72 0.96
CA ALA A 144 0.65 -14.47 1.38
C ALA A 144 1.46 -13.80 2.47
N THR A 145 1.44 -12.47 2.55
CA THR A 145 1.93 -11.73 3.72
C THR A 145 0.78 -11.05 4.44
N SER A 146 0.84 -11.01 5.77
CA SER A 146 -0.16 -10.32 6.59
C SER A 146 0.45 -9.73 7.86
N ARG A 147 -0.32 -8.88 8.54
CA ARG A 147 -0.04 -8.54 9.95
C ARG A 147 -0.23 -9.79 10.84
N PRO A 148 0.24 -9.76 12.11
CA PRO A 148 0.00 -10.87 13.03
C PRO A 148 -1.49 -11.11 13.21
N LEU A 149 -1.90 -12.36 13.01
CA LEU A 149 -3.30 -12.78 13.10
C LEU A 149 -3.64 -13.25 14.50
N ASP A 150 -4.89 -13.06 14.89
CA ASP A 150 -5.43 -13.63 16.12
C ASP A 150 -5.61 -15.16 16.02
N ILE A 151 -6.03 -15.78 17.12
CA ILE A 151 -6.16 -17.25 17.20
C ILE A 151 -7.27 -17.76 16.25
N ASP A 152 -8.36 -17.03 16.08
CA ASP A 152 -9.52 -17.48 15.31
C ASP A 152 -9.32 -17.29 13.81
N GLU A 153 -8.65 -16.21 13.39
CA GLU A 153 -8.16 -16.00 12.03
C GLU A 153 -7.17 -17.09 11.62
N ARG A 154 -6.23 -17.45 12.50
CA ARG A 154 -5.27 -18.56 12.24
C ARG A 154 -5.97 -19.89 12.01
N LYS A 155 -7.06 -20.19 12.74
CA LYS A 155 -7.83 -21.44 12.55
C LYS A 155 -8.45 -21.52 11.16
N LYS A 156 -8.86 -20.39 10.57
CA LYS A 156 -9.41 -20.33 9.20
C LYS A 156 -8.35 -20.58 8.12
N LEU A 157 -7.07 -20.53 8.48
CA LEU A 157 -5.91 -20.70 7.60
C LEU A 157 -5.15 -22.02 7.86
N ASP A 158 -5.86 -23.09 8.23
CA ASP A 158 -5.30 -24.42 8.55
C ASP A 158 -4.40 -25.02 7.44
N ARG A 159 -4.65 -24.66 6.18
CA ARG A 159 -3.87 -25.05 5.00
C ARG A 159 -2.57 -24.27 4.82
N PHE A 160 -2.30 -23.30 5.67
CA PHE A 160 -1.07 -22.52 5.65
C PHE A 160 -0.06 -23.07 6.65
N TYR A 161 1.21 -23.02 6.24
CA TYR A 161 2.34 -23.01 7.13
C TYR A 161 2.62 -21.55 7.48
N ILE A 162 2.74 -21.24 8.77
CA ILE A 162 3.04 -19.89 9.25
C ILE A 162 4.55 -19.74 9.36
N PHE A 163 5.07 -18.73 8.65
CA PHE A 163 6.45 -18.28 8.78
C PHE A 163 6.44 -16.88 9.39
N GLU A 164 6.77 -16.81 10.68
CA GLU A 164 6.98 -15.54 11.36
C GLU A 164 8.34 -14.96 10.96
N LEU A 165 8.30 -13.85 10.23
CA LEU A 165 9.48 -13.13 9.77
C LEU A 165 10.15 -12.43 10.95
N ASP A 166 11.48 -12.51 11.01
CA ASP A 166 12.30 -11.97 12.11
C ASP A 166 11.97 -12.55 13.50
N SER A 167 11.50 -13.81 13.55
CA SER A 167 11.45 -14.58 14.81
C SER A 167 12.83 -14.71 15.48
N GLU A 168 13.89 -14.55 14.70
CA GLU A 168 15.29 -14.43 15.12
C GLU A 168 15.83 -13.09 14.62
N SER A 169 16.60 -12.37 15.44
CA SER A 169 17.10 -11.03 15.12
C SER A 169 18.33 -11.00 14.21
N THR A 170 18.84 -12.15 13.75
CA THR A 170 20.11 -12.24 13.02
C THR A 170 20.15 -11.37 11.75
N GLU A 171 19.13 -11.43 10.90
CA GLU A 171 19.11 -10.60 9.68
C GLU A 171 18.95 -9.10 10.03
N LEU A 172 18.21 -8.76 11.09
CA LEU A 172 18.10 -7.36 11.53
C LEU A 172 19.42 -6.84 12.09
N ILE A 173 20.17 -7.66 12.82
CA ILE A 173 21.52 -7.34 13.30
C ILE A 173 22.46 -7.02 12.12
N GLU A 174 22.49 -7.90 11.12
CA GLU A 174 23.26 -7.66 9.88
C GLU A 174 22.83 -6.37 9.17
N PHE A 175 21.53 -6.05 9.21
CA PHE A 175 20.99 -4.82 8.63
C PHE A 175 21.44 -3.56 9.39
N ILE A 176 21.47 -3.62 10.72
CA ILE A 176 21.96 -2.54 11.58
C ILE A 176 23.44 -2.30 11.31
N GLU A 177 24.27 -3.36 11.32
CA GLU A 177 25.70 -3.27 11.02
C GLU A 177 25.96 -2.65 9.64
N TYR A 178 25.14 -3.00 8.65
CA TYR A 178 25.24 -2.46 7.31
C TYR A 178 24.81 -0.99 7.20
N ARG A 179 23.68 -0.59 7.81
CA ARG A 179 23.13 0.77 7.68
C ARG A 179 23.73 1.78 8.65
N LEU A 180 24.25 1.31 9.78
CA LEU A 180 24.73 2.12 10.90
C LEU A 180 26.08 1.57 11.43
N PRO A 181 27.12 1.43 10.57
CA PRO A 181 28.40 0.82 10.95
C PRO A 181 29.13 1.56 12.08
N GLN A 182 28.79 2.83 12.32
CA GLN A 182 29.36 3.67 13.37
C GLN A 182 28.64 3.56 14.72
N MET A 183 27.50 2.86 14.80
CA MET A 183 26.67 2.77 16.00
C MET A 183 26.86 1.43 16.72
N ASP A 184 26.64 1.42 18.04
CA ASP A 184 26.53 0.16 18.80
C ASP A 184 25.25 -0.58 18.40
N VAL A 185 25.44 -1.76 17.80
CA VAL A 185 24.37 -2.64 17.32
C VAL A 185 23.40 -3.00 18.43
N SER A 186 23.88 -3.24 19.66
CA SER A 186 23.04 -3.67 20.77
C SER A 186 22.06 -2.56 21.18
N ARG A 187 22.55 -1.31 21.22
CA ARG A 187 21.71 -0.14 21.55
C ARG A 187 20.67 0.11 20.46
N ILE A 188 21.05 0.00 19.19
CA ILE A 188 20.09 0.18 18.07
C ILE A 188 19.06 -0.94 18.07
N LEU A 189 19.47 -2.19 18.32
CA LEU A 189 18.57 -3.34 18.33
C LEU A 189 17.50 -3.21 19.42
N GLU A 190 17.88 -2.69 20.60
CA GLU A 190 16.94 -2.37 21.67
C GLU A 190 15.99 -1.23 21.27
N ALA A 191 16.55 -0.13 20.77
CA ALA A 191 15.79 1.06 20.39
C ALA A 191 14.81 0.82 19.23
N CYS A 192 15.18 0.00 18.24
CA CYS A 192 14.38 -0.19 17.03
C CYS A 192 13.17 -1.10 17.23
N GLN A 193 13.11 -1.86 18.35
CA GLN A 193 11.99 -2.75 18.68
C GLN A 193 11.63 -3.73 17.54
N GLY A 194 12.62 -4.20 16.77
CA GLY A 194 12.42 -5.11 15.65
C GLY A 194 12.02 -4.44 14.32
N SER A 195 11.97 -3.11 14.28
CA SER A 195 11.56 -2.34 13.10
C SER A 195 12.72 -2.06 12.15
N TRP A 196 12.59 -2.53 10.91
CA TRP A 196 13.56 -2.22 9.85
C TRP A 196 13.40 -0.80 9.34
N PHE A 197 12.17 -0.26 9.39
CA PHE A 197 11.92 1.14 9.06
C PHE A 197 12.69 2.05 10.02
N PHE A 198 12.67 1.77 11.32
CA PHE A 198 13.41 2.56 12.31
C PHE A 198 14.90 2.65 11.93
N VAL A 199 15.55 1.51 11.67
CA VAL A 199 16.99 1.46 11.35
C VAL A 199 17.29 2.24 10.08
N ASP A 200 16.45 2.09 9.05
CA ASP A 200 16.62 2.78 7.78
C ASP A 200 16.39 4.29 7.89
N GLN A 201 15.33 4.70 8.58
CA GLN A 201 14.97 6.10 8.77
C GLN A 201 15.99 6.82 9.66
N TYR A 202 16.48 6.17 10.72
CA TYR A 202 17.55 6.69 11.57
C TYR A 202 18.83 6.91 10.76
N SER A 203 19.20 5.95 9.90
CA SER A 203 20.36 6.08 8.99
C SER A 203 20.19 7.24 8.01
N ARG A 204 19.02 7.40 7.38
CA ARG A 204 18.72 8.54 6.50
C ARG A 204 18.75 9.88 7.22
N ALA A 205 18.22 9.95 8.43
CA ALA A 205 18.21 11.17 9.23
C ALA A 205 19.64 11.60 9.65
N LEU A 206 20.50 10.65 10.02
CA LEU A 206 21.93 10.93 10.25
C LEU A 206 22.62 11.45 8.98
N GLN A 207 22.36 10.82 7.83
CA GLN A 207 22.95 11.26 6.54
C GLN A 207 22.49 12.66 6.13
N ALA A 208 21.27 13.04 6.48
CA ALA A 208 20.71 14.36 6.25
C ALA A 208 21.06 15.39 7.35
N ASN A 209 21.89 15.03 8.34
CA ASN A 209 22.25 15.86 9.50
C ASN A 209 21.04 16.31 10.34
N LEU A 210 19.96 15.54 10.34
CA LEU A 210 18.77 15.78 11.17
C LEU A 210 18.91 15.19 12.58
N LEU A 211 19.90 14.31 12.78
CA LEU A 211 20.22 13.72 14.07
C LEU A 211 21.75 13.78 14.29
N THR A 212 22.16 13.86 15.54
CA THR A 212 23.56 13.77 15.95
C THR A 212 23.90 12.36 16.42
N ILE A 213 25.14 11.93 16.19
CA ILE A 213 25.65 10.66 16.73
C ILE A 213 25.89 10.85 18.25
N PRO A 214 25.37 9.99 19.13
CA PRO A 214 25.63 10.05 20.57
C PRO A 214 27.13 9.99 20.87
N SER A 215 27.60 10.83 21.78
CA SER A 215 29.01 10.84 22.20
C SER A 215 29.36 9.55 22.93
N THR A 216 30.42 8.85 22.50
CA THR A 216 30.90 7.62 23.16
C THR A 216 31.82 7.90 24.36
N SER A 217 32.02 9.15 24.74
CA SER A 217 32.92 9.57 25.83
C SER A 217 32.13 10.08 27.03
N HIS A 218 31.83 9.20 27.98
CA HIS A 218 31.44 9.65 29.32
C HIS A 218 32.70 10.12 30.08
N SER A 219 33.03 11.41 30.01
CA SER A 219 33.74 12.06 31.12
C SER A 219 32.69 12.50 32.14
N GLN A 220 32.69 11.89 33.32
CA GLN A 220 31.91 12.33 34.48
C GLN A 220 32.36 13.73 34.88
N GLU A 221 31.71 14.76 34.36
CA GLU A 221 31.68 16.12 34.94
C GLU A 221 30.89 17.00 33.97
N ASP A 222 29.57 17.15 34.20
CA ASP A 222 28.90 18.45 34.22
C ASP A 222 27.39 18.28 34.48
N LEU A 223 27.03 18.59 35.73
CA LEU A 223 25.66 18.64 36.24
C LEU A 223 25.11 20.07 36.06
N VAL A 224 24.79 20.51 34.83
CA VAL A 224 23.89 21.67 34.63
C VAL A 224 23.13 21.58 33.31
N ALA A 225 21.84 21.25 33.39
CA ALA A 225 20.76 21.58 32.44
C ALA A 225 21.15 21.79 30.95
N VAL A 226 21.35 20.69 30.22
CA VAL A 226 21.19 20.61 28.77
C VAL A 226 20.31 19.39 28.52
N GLN A 227 19.28 19.51 27.68
CA GLN A 227 18.40 18.41 27.30
C GLN A 227 19.24 17.20 26.84
N ASP A 228 18.80 15.98 27.14
CA ASP A 228 19.45 14.68 26.83
C ASP A 228 19.75 14.48 25.31
N VAL A 229 20.72 15.19 24.75
CA VAL A 229 21.10 15.10 23.31
C VAL A 229 21.83 13.78 22.96
N ASP A 230 22.14 12.93 23.94
CA ASP A 230 22.95 11.70 23.77
C ASP A 230 22.13 10.39 23.76
N THR A 231 20.80 10.46 23.72
CA THR A 231 19.95 9.25 23.75
C THR A 231 19.40 8.90 22.37
N ILE A 232 19.49 7.61 22.02
CA ILE A 232 18.90 7.07 20.79
C ILE A 232 17.38 6.98 21.04
N PRO A 233 16.53 7.55 20.17
CA PRO A 233 15.08 7.50 20.35
C PRO A 233 14.58 6.06 20.35
N VAL A 234 13.59 5.73 21.18
CA VAL A 234 13.06 4.37 21.31
C VAL A 234 11.77 4.23 20.52
N GLY A 235 11.78 3.35 19.52
CA GLY A 235 10.64 3.08 18.66
C GLY A 235 10.39 4.17 17.61
N GLU A 236 9.45 3.89 16.71
CA GLU A 236 9.16 4.78 15.56
C GLU A 236 8.62 6.15 15.97
N GLN A 237 7.78 6.20 17.01
CA GLN A 237 7.12 7.44 17.42
C GLN A 237 8.12 8.46 17.96
N GLU A 238 9.03 8.04 18.85
CA GLU A 238 10.07 8.92 19.36
C GLU A 238 11.03 9.34 18.25
N LEU A 239 11.39 8.42 17.34
CA LEU A 239 12.24 8.74 16.19
C LEU A 239 11.65 9.86 15.33
N LEU A 240 10.37 9.73 14.97
CA LEU A 240 9.65 10.74 14.20
C LEU A 240 9.60 12.08 14.95
N ALA A 241 9.34 12.05 16.27
CA ALA A 241 9.29 13.24 17.11
C ALA A 241 10.66 13.92 17.27
N THR A 242 11.77 13.18 17.19
CA THR A 242 13.12 13.75 17.20
C THR A 242 13.49 14.40 15.85
N ILE A 243 13.06 13.80 14.73
CA ILE A 243 13.38 14.29 13.38
C ILE A 243 12.54 15.53 13.01
N GLU A 244 11.25 15.52 13.35
CA GLU A 244 10.27 16.54 12.92
C GLU A 244 10.71 18.00 13.17
N PRO A 245 11.27 18.38 14.34
CA PRO A 245 11.69 19.76 14.59
C PRO A 245 12.81 20.27 13.66
N GLN A 246 13.52 19.37 12.97
CA GLN A 246 14.60 19.70 12.05
C GLN A 246 14.13 19.83 10.59
N LEU A 247 12.88 19.48 10.32
CA LEU A 247 12.28 19.56 8.99
C LEU A 247 11.56 20.91 8.78
N PRO A 248 11.18 21.25 7.54
CA PRO A 248 10.52 22.52 7.24
C PRO A 248 9.27 22.80 8.08
N PRO A 249 8.97 24.06 8.40
CA PRO A 249 7.87 24.43 9.30
C PRO A 249 6.48 24.03 8.78
N HIS A 250 6.35 23.81 7.47
CA HIS A 250 5.12 23.41 6.80
C HIS A 250 4.96 21.89 6.67
N LEU A 251 5.87 21.09 7.24
CA LEU A 251 5.88 19.63 7.12
C LEU A 251 4.50 19.00 7.32
N ASN A 252 3.82 19.33 8.42
CA ASN A 252 2.54 18.70 8.75
C ASN A 252 1.45 18.97 7.69
N VAL A 253 1.48 20.13 7.04
CA VAL A 253 0.58 20.43 5.91
C VAL A 253 0.95 19.56 4.71
N TYR A 254 2.25 19.42 4.41
CA TYR A 254 2.73 18.56 3.31
C TYR A 254 2.35 17.10 3.52
N LEU A 255 2.53 16.57 4.73
CA LEU A 255 2.17 15.20 5.07
C LEU A 255 0.65 14.96 4.89
N ARG A 256 -0.20 15.90 5.33
CA ARG A 256 -1.66 15.81 5.12
C ARG A 256 -2.06 15.87 3.64
N ILE A 257 -1.44 16.74 2.85
CA ILE A 257 -1.70 16.82 1.40
C ILE A 257 -1.34 15.48 0.73
N ILE A 258 -0.18 14.90 1.06
CA ILE A 258 0.23 13.62 0.49
C ILE A 258 -0.70 12.48 0.95
N ALA A 259 -1.02 12.41 2.25
CA ALA A 259 -1.84 11.35 2.84
C ALA A 259 -3.30 11.37 2.37
N SER A 260 -3.85 12.56 2.09
CA SER A 260 -5.23 12.73 1.59
C SER A 260 -5.38 12.54 0.09
N SER A 261 -4.27 12.42 -0.66
CA SER A 261 -4.32 12.12 -2.09
C SER A 261 -4.66 10.65 -2.29
N ARG A 262 -5.57 10.33 -3.22
CA ARG A 262 -5.98 8.95 -3.48
C ARG A 262 -4.84 8.08 -4.05
N HIS A 263 -3.93 8.72 -4.77
CA HIS A 263 -2.69 8.12 -5.25
C HIS A 263 -1.51 9.00 -4.86
N PRO A 264 -0.27 8.47 -4.79
CA PRO A 264 0.92 9.29 -4.65
C PRO A 264 0.91 10.47 -5.64
N PRO A 265 0.85 11.73 -5.17
CA PRO A 265 0.69 12.86 -6.06
C PRO A 265 1.99 13.10 -6.84
N ALA A 266 1.86 13.45 -8.12
CA ALA A 266 3.01 13.93 -8.87
C ALA A 266 3.54 15.22 -8.21
N ARG A 267 4.86 15.41 -8.21
CA ARG A 267 5.50 16.55 -7.54
C ARG A 267 4.90 17.89 -7.95
N ARG A 268 4.61 18.05 -9.24
CA ARG A 268 3.99 19.26 -9.80
C ARG A 268 2.59 19.53 -9.23
N GLU A 269 1.77 18.48 -9.10
CA GLU A 269 0.40 18.59 -8.59
C GLU A 269 0.44 18.95 -7.10
N PHE A 270 1.27 18.25 -6.33
CA PHE A 270 1.52 18.57 -4.94
C PHE A 270 1.94 20.03 -4.74
N LEU A 271 2.90 20.54 -5.53
CA LEU A 271 3.37 21.92 -5.40
C LEU A 271 2.25 22.95 -5.67
N ALA A 272 1.31 22.64 -6.56
CA ALA A 272 0.16 23.50 -6.80
C ALA A 272 -0.76 23.57 -5.57
N VAL A 273 -1.00 22.43 -4.91
CA VAL A 273 -1.80 22.36 -3.67
C VAL A 273 -1.06 23.03 -2.52
N ALA A 274 0.22 22.73 -2.33
CA ALA A 274 1.06 23.30 -1.28
C ALA A 274 1.12 24.83 -1.38
N LYS A 275 1.33 25.37 -2.59
CA LYS A 275 1.34 26.82 -2.82
C LYS A 275 0.04 27.50 -2.42
N MET A 276 -1.09 26.82 -2.61
CA MET A 276 -2.39 27.33 -2.17
C MET A 276 -2.55 27.26 -0.65
N ALA A 277 -2.05 26.19 -0.02
CA ALA A 277 -2.20 25.94 1.41
C ALA A 277 -1.32 26.83 2.28
N VAL A 278 -0.03 26.96 1.95
CA VAL A 278 0.96 27.66 2.78
C VAL A 278 1.48 28.96 2.16
N GLY A 279 1.12 29.24 0.91
CA GLY A 279 1.61 30.40 0.17
C GLY A 279 3.06 30.22 -0.32
N GLY A 280 3.75 31.34 -0.51
CA GLY A 280 5.17 31.35 -0.91
C GLY A 280 5.42 31.24 -2.42
N THR A 281 6.70 31.09 -2.75
CA THR A 281 7.17 30.93 -4.13
C THR A 281 7.33 29.44 -4.46
N LEU A 282 7.26 29.06 -5.73
CA LEU A 282 7.54 27.66 -6.10
C LEU A 282 8.94 27.24 -5.67
N SER A 283 9.93 28.14 -5.77
CA SER A 283 11.31 27.87 -5.36
C SER A 283 11.46 27.59 -3.87
N SER A 284 10.70 28.26 -3.00
CA SER A 284 10.76 27.99 -1.56
C SER A 284 10.12 26.64 -1.21
N LEU A 285 9.00 26.30 -1.84
CA LEU A 285 8.34 25.00 -1.64
C LEU A 285 9.18 23.83 -2.17
N GLU A 286 9.88 24.05 -3.28
CA GLU A 286 10.84 23.09 -3.82
C GLU A 286 12.01 22.86 -2.86
N ALA A 287 12.53 23.93 -2.25
CA ALA A 287 13.57 23.82 -1.22
C ALA A 287 13.07 23.01 -0.01
N ASP A 288 11.86 23.28 0.48
CA ASP A 288 11.27 22.49 1.56
C ASP A 288 11.17 21.00 1.20
N LEU A 289 10.77 20.68 -0.04
CA LEU A 289 10.69 19.29 -0.49
C LEU A 289 12.07 18.62 -0.57
N VAL A 290 13.12 19.37 -0.92
CA VAL A 290 14.51 18.86 -0.89
C VAL A 290 14.91 18.55 0.56
N ASP A 291 14.59 19.42 1.51
CA ASP A 291 14.87 19.19 2.93
C ASP A 291 14.09 17.98 3.49
N CYS A 292 12.95 17.64 2.88
CA CYS A 292 12.14 16.46 3.21
C CYS A 292 12.61 15.16 2.52
N GLU A 293 13.63 15.15 1.66
CA GLU A 293 14.04 13.94 0.91
C GLU A 293 14.32 12.74 1.82
N SER A 294 14.83 12.99 3.03
CA SER A 294 15.16 11.95 4.00
C SER A 294 13.96 11.14 4.51
N ILE A 295 12.72 11.61 4.31
CA ILE A 295 11.48 10.95 4.74
C ILE A 295 10.64 10.40 3.58
N PHE A 296 11.12 10.51 2.33
CA PHE A 296 10.47 9.98 1.15
C PHE A 296 11.07 8.63 0.71
N ASP A 297 10.20 7.70 0.31
CA ASP A 297 10.57 6.51 -0.47
C ASP A 297 10.75 6.86 -1.96
N SER A 298 10.02 7.89 -2.43
CA SER A 298 10.09 8.40 -3.80
C SER A 298 9.84 9.93 -3.80
N PRO A 299 10.68 10.73 -4.48
CA PRO A 299 10.50 12.17 -4.59
C PRO A 299 9.55 12.60 -5.72
N ASP A 300 9.24 11.71 -6.68
CA ASP A 300 8.24 11.91 -7.73
C ASP A 300 7.79 10.55 -8.35
N PRO A 301 6.52 10.13 -8.20
CA PRO A 301 5.50 10.77 -7.35
C PRO A 301 5.92 10.75 -5.88
N LEU A 302 5.36 11.65 -5.08
CA LEU A 302 5.70 11.80 -3.67
C LEU A 302 5.15 10.64 -2.86
N ILE A 303 6.03 9.80 -2.34
CA ILE A 303 5.67 8.64 -1.50
C ILE A 303 6.41 8.77 -0.17
N LEU A 304 5.65 8.84 0.92
CA LEU A 304 6.19 8.86 2.28
C LEU A 304 6.69 7.47 2.71
N SER A 305 7.83 7.45 3.40
CA SER A 305 8.40 6.24 3.96
C SER A 305 7.67 5.78 5.22
N GLY A 306 7.31 4.49 5.27
CA GLY A 306 6.89 3.78 6.48
C GLY A 306 5.95 4.58 7.40
N ALA A 307 6.38 4.83 8.64
CA ALA A 307 5.53 5.44 9.66
C ALA A 307 5.08 6.88 9.34
N TRP A 308 5.84 7.63 8.52
CA TRP A 308 5.42 8.97 8.10
C TRP A 308 4.10 8.97 7.34
N ARG A 309 3.84 7.91 6.56
CA ARG A 309 2.61 7.74 5.79
C ARG A 309 1.38 7.59 6.69
N ASN A 310 1.53 6.86 7.79
CA ASN A 310 0.41 6.48 8.66
C ASN A 310 0.08 7.57 9.70
N ARG A 311 0.88 8.63 9.77
CA ARG A 311 0.75 9.69 10.79
C ARG A 311 -0.59 10.42 10.71
N TYR A 312 -1.10 10.65 9.50
CA TYR A 312 -2.32 11.42 9.24
C TYR A 312 -3.43 10.61 8.59
N GLU A 313 -3.34 9.27 8.57
CA GLU A 313 -4.33 8.40 7.93
C GLU A 313 -5.77 8.67 8.43
N ASN A 314 -5.92 9.11 9.68
CA ASN A 314 -7.21 9.45 10.30
C ASN A 314 -7.47 10.96 10.48
N ASP A 315 -6.61 11.82 9.92
CA ASP A 315 -6.68 13.28 10.05
C ASP A 315 -6.35 13.94 8.68
N CYS A 316 -7.17 13.59 7.70
CA CYS A 316 -7.01 14.00 6.30
C CYS A 316 -8.04 15.05 5.83
N GLU A 317 -9.02 15.45 6.65
CA GLU A 317 -10.13 16.33 6.24
C GLU A 317 -9.65 17.63 5.57
N GLU A 318 -8.67 18.30 6.17
CA GLU A 318 -8.07 19.54 5.63
C GLU A 318 -7.36 19.28 4.31
N GLY A 319 -6.67 18.14 4.19
CA GLY A 319 -5.98 17.73 2.96
C GLY A 319 -6.97 17.47 1.82
N HIS A 320 -8.06 16.75 2.09
CA HIS A 320 -9.15 16.54 1.12
C HIS A 320 -9.76 17.89 0.69
N ALA A 321 -9.95 18.83 1.62
CA ALA A 321 -10.48 20.14 1.28
C ALA A 321 -9.56 20.93 0.33
N LEU A 322 -8.24 20.86 0.54
CA LEU A 322 -7.25 21.48 -0.34
C LEU A 322 -7.24 20.83 -1.74
N TRP A 323 -7.34 19.50 -1.82
CA TRP A 323 -7.46 18.81 -3.11
C TRP A 323 -8.76 19.18 -3.86
N ALA A 324 -9.89 19.25 -3.15
CA ALA A 324 -11.14 19.68 -3.77
C ALA A 324 -11.03 21.10 -4.34
N GLU A 325 -10.43 22.03 -3.60
CA GLU A 325 -10.26 23.42 -4.04
C GLU A 325 -9.33 23.54 -5.25
N ILE A 326 -8.21 22.80 -5.30
CA ILE A 326 -7.32 22.86 -6.47
C ILE A 326 -8.03 22.33 -7.73
N ILE A 327 -8.74 21.20 -7.62
CA ILE A 327 -9.44 20.57 -8.74
C ILE A 327 -10.50 21.53 -9.29
N ARG A 328 -11.23 22.22 -8.41
CA ARG A 328 -12.21 23.24 -8.80
C ARG A 328 -11.58 24.41 -9.56
N ARG A 329 -10.38 24.85 -9.16
CA ARG A 329 -9.67 25.98 -9.80
C ARG A 329 -9.05 25.60 -11.15
N THR A 330 -8.56 24.38 -11.27
CA THR A 330 -7.95 23.89 -12.52
C THR A 330 -8.99 23.43 -13.54
N GLY A 331 -10.22 23.16 -13.11
CA GLY A 331 -11.33 22.72 -13.95
C GLY A 331 -11.60 21.22 -13.81
N CYS A 332 -12.86 20.83 -14.08
CA CYS A 332 -13.31 19.44 -14.10
C CYS A 332 -13.83 19.09 -15.50
N ASP A 333 -12.91 18.81 -16.42
CA ASP A 333 -13.27 18.62 -17.83
C ASP A 333 -13.67 17.17 -18.19
N THR A 334 -13.56 16.24 -17.25
CA THR A 334 -13.78 14.80 -17.49
C THR A 334 -14.62 14.19 -16.38
N ALA A 335 -15.34 13.12 -16.68
CA ALA A 335 -16.05 12.36 -15.64
C ALA A 335 -15.10 11.88 -14.53
N GLN A 336 -13.87 11.50 -14.88
CA GLN A 336 -12.86 11.08 -13.89
C GLN A 336 -12.50 12.22 -12.92
N THR A 337 -12.32 13.45 -13.41
CA THR A 337 -11.98 14.60 -12.56
C THR A 337 -13.17 15.05 -11.70
N VAL A 338 -14.41 14.88 -12.18
CA VAL A 338 -15.63 15.09 -11.36
C VAL A 338 -15.73 14.04 -10.26
N ILE A 339 -15.45 12.77 -10.56
CA ILE A 339 -15.44 11.67 -9.57
C ILE A 339 -14.33 11.89 -8.52
N GLU A 340 -13.15 12.33 -8.95
CA GLU A 340 -12.05 12.68 -8.03
C GLU A 340 -12.41 13.89 -7.14
N LEU A 341 -13.08 14.90 -7.70
CA LEU A 341 -13.62 16.02 -6.92
C LEU A 341 -14.64 15.53 -5.88
N ALA A 342 -15.53 14.61 -6.27
CA ALA A 342 -16.53 14.06 -5.36
C ALA A 342 -15.90 13.29 -4.20
N TYR A 343 -14.85 12.51 -4.46
CA TYR A 343 -14.07 11.84 -3.42
C TYR A 343 -13.54 12.84 -2.39
N HIS A 344 -12.82 13.87 -2.85
CA HIS A 344 -12.28 14.88 -1.94
C HIS A 344 -13.38 15.70 -1.24
N LEU A 345 -14.50 15.99 -1.88
CA LEU A 345 -15.61 16.66 -1.21
C LEU A 345 -16.25 15.78 -0.13
N ALA A 346 -16.49 14.50 -0.41
CA ALA A 346 -17.10 13.56 0.54
C ALA A 346 -16.29 13.47 1.85
N HIS A 347 -14.96 13.44 1.75
CA HIS A 347 -14.03 13.32 2.89
C HIS A 347 -13.53 14.66 3.45
N SER A 348 -14.03 15.78 2.94
CA SER A 348 -13.71 17.12 3.46
C SER A 348 -14.73 17.59 4.50
N ASN A 349 -14.34 18.57 5.32
CA ASN A 349 -15.21 19.13 6.35
C ASN A 349 -16.41 19.92 5.77
N ASP A 350 -17.62 19.64 6.24
CA ASP A 350 -18.86 20.31 5.81
C ASP A 350 -18.86 21.82 6.07
N LYS A 351 -18.09 22.32 7.05
CA LYS A 351 -17.99 23.75 7.32
C LYS A 351 -17.38 24.52 6.15
N GLN A 352 -16.45 23.89 5.43
CA GLN A 352 -15.77 24.52 4.29
C GLN A 352 -16.56 24.38 3.00
N PHE A 353 -17.26 23.25 2.84
CA PHE A 353 -18.12 22.99 1.68
C PHE A 353 -19.51 22.55 2.14
N PRO A 354 -20.43 23.47 2.47
CA PRO A 354 -21.79 23.11 2.91
C PRO A 354 -22.68 22.61 1.76
N ASN A 355 -22.36 22.95 0.50
CA ASN A 355 -23.18 22.63 -0.68
C ASN A 355 -22.49 21.64 -1.63
N LYS A 356 -21.89 20.56 -1.12
CA LYS A 356 -21.07 19.60 -1.90
C LYS A 356 -21.78 19.07 -3.16
N ALA A 357 -23.03 18.63 -3.03
CA ALA A 357 -23.80 18.11 -4.16
C ALA A 357 -24.11 19.18 -5.23
N GLU A 358 -24.35 20.43 -4.82
CA GLU A 358 -24.55 21.53 -5.76
C GLU A 358 -23.25 21.90 -6.49
N ILE A 359 -22.12 21.89 -5.78
CA ILE A 359 -20.79 22.08 -6.39
C ILE A 359 -20.59 21.04 -7.51
N LEU A 360 -20.85 19.76 -7.23
CA LEU A 360 -20.70 18.69 -8.23
C LEU A 360 -21.64 18.85 -9.43
N ARG A 361 -22.90 19.25 -9.20
CA ARG A 361 -23.84 19.57 -10.30
C ARG A 361 -23.32 20.69 -11.19
N ASN A 362 -22.71 21.72 -10.63
CA ASN A 362 -22.13 22.82 -11.40
C ASN A 362 -20.96 22.37 -12.31
N TYR A 363 -20.36 21.21 -12.02
CA TYR A 363 -19.36 20.56 -12.86
C TYR A 363 -19.92 19.40 -13.69
N GLY A 364 -21.25 19.26 -13.80
CA GLY A 364 -21.92 18.31 -14.69
C GLY A 364 -22.03 16.89 -14.15
N ALA A 365 -22.02 16.69 -12.82
CA ALA A 365 -22.20 15.36 -12.24
C ALA A 365 -23.54 14.69 -12.64
N ASP A 366 -24.60 15.48 -12.85
CA ASP A 366 -25.92 15.02 -13.33
C ASP A 366 -25.90 14.46 -14.76
N LEU A 367 -24.82 14.68 -15.51
CA LEU A 367 -24.60 14.12 -16.84
C LEU A 367 -23.84 12.79 -16.82
N ILE A 368 -23.44 12.30 -15.64
CA ILE A 368 -22.64 11.09 -15.49
C ILE A 368 -23.56 9.89 -15.19
N GLU A 369 -23.32 8.80 -15.92
CA GLU A 369 -23.91 7.50 -15.65
C GLU A 369 -22.82 6.54 -15.13
N LEU A 370 -23.06 5.93 -13.98
CA LEU A 370 -22.17 4.96 -13.37
C LEU A 370 -22.77 3.56 -13.42
N ARG A 371 -21.97 2.56 -13.79
CA ARG A 371 -22.38 1.15 -13.82
C ARG A 371 -22.20 0.44 -12.48
N CYS A 372 -21.47 1.05 -11.56
CA CYS A 372 -21.20 0.56 -10.22
C CYS A 372 -20.82 1.73 -9.29
N PRO A 373 -20.90 1.53 -7.97
CA PRO A 373 -20.31 2.44 -6.98
C PRO A 373 -18.83 2.71 -7.27
N VAL A 374 -18.33 3.88 -6.87
CA VAL A 374 -16.94 4.31 -7.09
C VAL A 374 -16.27 4.64 -5.77
N PHE A 375 -15.04 4.13 -5.61
CA PHE A 375 -14.17 4.26 -4.44
C PHE A 375 -14.78 3.75 -3.12
N ASP A 376 -15.68 4.52 -2.52
CA ASP A 376 -16.29 4.25 -1.21
C ASP A 376 -17.77 4.68 -1.19
N TYR A 377 -18.43 4.36 -0.08
CA TYR A 377 -19.86 4.60 0.13
C TYR A 377 -20.16 6.10 0.17
N GLU A 378 -19.36 6.88 0.90
CA GLU A 378 -19.49 8.32 1.09
C GLU A 378 -19.43 9.05 -0.26
N THR A 379 -18.44 8.72 -1.09
CA THR A 379 -18.27 9.28 -2.44
C THR A 379 -19.43 8.91 -3.35
N SER A 380 -19.81 7.63 -3.35
CA SER A 380 -20.92 7.14 -4.19
C SER A 380 -22.24 7.79 -3.83
N ASN A 381 -22.54 7.97 -2.53
CA ASN A 381 -23.75 8.65 -2.09
C ASN A 381 -23.76 10.12 -2.50
N LEU A 382 -22.65 10.82 -2.29
CA LEU A 382 -22.55 12.23 -2.66
C LEU A 382 -22.76 12.44 -4.17
N LEU A 383 -22.23 11.54 -5.01
CA LEU A 383 -22.46 11.54 -6.44
C LEU A 383 -23.94 11.34 -6.79
N VAL A 384 -24.61 10.38 -6.14
CA VAL A 384 -26.06 10.16 -6.32
C VAL A 384 -26.88 11.38 -5.88
N GLU A 385 -26.54 12.01 -4.75
CA GLU A 385 -27.15 13.26 -4.30
C GLU A 385 -26.92 14.42 -5.28
N ALA A 386 -25.79 14.41 -5.98
CA ALA A 386 -25.47 15.34 -7.06
C ALA A 386 -26.19 15.01 -8.38
N GLY A 387 -26.96 13.92 -8.47
CA GLY A 387 -27.75 13.57 -9.65
C GLY A 387 -27.09 12.58 -10.60
N VAL A 388 -25.96 11.96 -10.22
CA VAL A 388 -25.38 10.84 -10.98
C VAL A 388 -26.38 9.68 -11.04
N THR A 389 -26.57 9.13 -12.24
CA THR A 389 -27.47 7.99 -12.42
C THR A 389 -26.68 6.68 -12.25
N LEU A 390 -27.07 5.87 -11.26
CA LEU A 390 -26.60 4.49 -11.14
C LEU A 390 -27.43 3.60 -12.08
N LEU A 391 -26.79 3.05 -13.11
CA LEU A 391 -27.45 2.14 -14.04
C LEU A 391 -27.69 0.79 -13.36
N ASP A 392 -28.96 0.48 -13.11
CA ASP A 392 -29.38 -0.78 -12.52
C ASP A 392 -29.26 -1.92 -13.55
N GLN A 393 -28.30 -2.82 -13.36
CA GLN A 393 -27.95 -3.87 -14.34
C GLN A 393 -29.01 -4.97 -14.48
N ASN A 394 -30.04 -5.00 -13.63
CA ASN A 394 -31.19 -5.90 -13.82
C ASN A 394 -31.99 -5.58 -15.10
N SER A 395 -31.73 -4.43 -15.73
CA SER A 395 -32.36 -4.00 -16.98
C SER A 395 -31.66 -4.54 -18.25
N GLN A 396 -30.49 -5.21 -18.12
CA GLN A 396 -29.69 -5.74 -19.24
C GLN A 396 -29.59 -7.27 -19.23
N LEU A 397 -30.64 -7.97 -18.78
CA LEU A 397 -30.67 -9.44 -18.75
C LEU A 397 -31.03 -10.11 -20.08
N ASP A 398 -31.39 -9.35 -21.11
CA ASP A 398 -31.70 -9.87 -22.44
C ASP A 398 -30.89 -9.12 -23.50
N GLU A 399 -29.60 -9.43 -23.64
CA GLU A 399 -28.97 -9.65 -24.96
C GLU A 399 -27.45 -9.92 -24.86
N GLN A 400 -27.09 -11.09 -25.40
CA GLN A 400 -25.82 -11.41 -26.07
C GLN A 400 -24.61 -11.86 -25.24
N ILE A 401 -24.49 -13.19 -25.18
CA ILE A 401 -23.23 -13.89 -25.47
C ILE A 401 -22.68 -13.33 -26.80
N THR A 402 -21.64 -12.51 -26.74
CA THR A 402 -20.83 -12.17 -27.92
C THR A 402 -19.37 -12.55 -27.69
N CYS A 403 -18.93 -13.50 -28.51
CA CYS A 403 -17.52 -13.75 -28.79
C CYS A 403 -17.03 -12.61 -29.69
N GLY A 404 -16.18 -11.73 -29.17
CA GLY A 404 -15.64 -10.60 -29.92
C GLY A 404 -14.31 -10.12 -29.33
N ARG A 405 -13.24 -10.28 -30.10
CA ARG A 405 -11.92 -9.69 -29.82
C ARG A 405 -12.02 -8.18 -30.01
N GLU A 406 -11.78 -7.40 -28.96
CA GLU A 406 -11.30 -6.02 -29.11
C GLU A 406 -10.18 -5.73 -28.12
N LYS A 407 -9.08 -5.25 -28.69
CA LYS A 407 -7.89 -4.78 -28.00
C LYS A 407 -8.21 -3.45 -27.32
N TRP A 408 -7.82 -3.33 -26.06
CA TRP A 408 -7.65 -2.04 -25.40
C TRP A 408 -6.22 -1.99 -24.86
N TYR A 409 -5.55 -0.86 -25.15
CA TYR A 409 -4.16 -0.57 -24.80
C TYR A 409 -3.98 -0.37 -23.31
#